data_AF-A0A0Q5ZDA1-F1
#
_entry.id   AF-A0A0Q5ZDA1-F1
#
_cell.length_a   1.000
_cell.length_b   1.000
_cell.length_c   1.000
_cell.angle_alpha   90.00
_cell.angle_beta   90.00
_cell.angle_gamma   90.00
#
_symmetry.space_group_name_H-M   'P 1'
#
loop_
_entity.id
_entity.type
_entity.pdbx_description
1 polymer ?
#
loop_
_entity_poly.entity_id
_entity_poly.type
_entity_poly.pdbx_seq_one_letter_code
_entity_poly.pdbx_strand_id
1 'polypeptide(L)'
;MSNFKITLARIEMISPNERGEDMGLTFRFERDQTSFTLPIFLNSREFDDTEMVKVARSKLHDVFEQLFTQCEDWQLSDAERRELARLNVRPEAPIP
;
A
#
# COMPACT_ATOMS: atom_id res chain seq x y z
N MET A 1 -7.80 9.16 -14.06
CA MET A 1 -7.19 8.31 -13.02
C MET A 1 -8.05 8.44 -11.77
N SER A 2 -8.69 7.36 -11.33
CA SER A 2 -9.44 7.37 -10.07
C SER A 2 -8.45 7.20 -8.92
N ASN A 3 -8.37 8.21 -8.06
CA ASN A 3 -7.40 8.24 -6.96
C ASN A 3 -7.88 7.36 -5.80
N PHE A 4 -6.94 6.73 -5.10
CA PHE A 4 -7.24 6.16 -3.79
C PHE A 4 -7.67 7.28 -2.83
N LYS A 5 -8.69 7.01 -2.01
CA LYS A 5 -8.95 7.84 -0.83
C LYS A 5 -7.94 7.45 0.24
N ILE A 6 -7.08 8.38 0.62
CA ILE A 6 -6.07 8.19 1.66
C ILE A 6 -6.51 8.97 2.90
N THR A 7 -6.62 8.28 4.04
CA THR A 7 -7.01 8.89 5.31
C THR A 7 -6.07 8.46 6.43
N LEU A 8 -5.82 9.34 7.39
CA LEU A 8 -5.15 8.96 8.63
C LEU A 8 -6.18 8.29 9.53
N ALA A 9 -6.07 6.98 9.70
CA ALA A 9 -7.05 6.16 10.41
C ALA A 9 -6.78 6.07 11.91
N ARG A 10 -5.50 6.13 12.31
CA ARG A 10 -5.09 6.06 13.72
C ARG A 10 -3.74 6.74 13.94
N ILE A 11 -3.59 7.34 15.11
CA ILE A 11 -2.33 7.76 15.69
C ILE A 11 -2.22 7.08 17.07
N GLU A 12 -1.14 6.36 17.34
CA GLU A 12 -0.94 5.67 18.61
C GLU A 12 0.53 5.67 19.05
N MET A 13 0.77 5.75 20.36
CA MET A 13 2.08 5.46 20.95
C MET A 13 2.26 3.94 20.99
N ILE A 14 3.44 3.47 20.64
CA ILE A 14 3.81 2.05 20.62
C ILE A 14 5.03 1.81 21.50
N SER A 15 5.32 0.55 21.79
CA SER A 15 6.61 0.20 22.41
C SER A 15 7.74 0.57 21.44
N PRO A 16 8.79 1.28 21.90
CA PRO A 16 9.90 1.65 21.04
C PRO A 16 10.50 0.43 20.36
N ASN A 17 10.66 0.49 19.03
CA ASN A 17 11.31 -0.57 18.29
C ASN A 17 12.85 -0.44 18.33
N GLU A 18 13.58 -1.33 17.64
CA GLU A 18 15.04 -1.30 17.57
C GLU A 18 15.62 0.02 17.01
N ARG A 19 14.81 0.78 16.27
CA ARG A 19 15.15 2.09 15.70
C ARG A 19 14.73 3.26 16.61
N GLY A 20 14.16 2.96 17.78
CA GLY A 20 13.65 3.95 18.72
C GLY A 20 12.35 4.62 18.29
N GLU A 21 11.69 4.11 17.24
CA GLU A 21 10.38 4.60 16.81
C GLU A 21 9.32 4.12 17.81
N ASP A 22 8.64 5.07 18.44
CA ASP A 22 7.68 4.85 19.52
C ASP A 22 6.29 5.42 19.20
N MET A 23 6.09 5.85 17.95
CA MET A 23 4.83 6.40 17.46
C MET A 23 4.42 5.78 16.13
N GLY A 24 3.18 5.32 16.04
CA GLY A 24 2.58 4.74 14.84
C GLY A 24 1.48 5.63 14.27
N LEU A 25 1.62 6.00 12.99
CA LEU A 25 0.57 6.67 12.21
C LEU A 25 0.07 5.69 11.14
N THR A 26 -1.17 5.26 11.25
CA THR A 26 -1.77 4.31 10.30
C THR A 26 -2.58 5.03 9.25
N PHE A 27 -2.18 4.89 7.99
CA PHE A 27 -2.92 5.39 6.84
C PHE A 27 -3.81 4.29 6.29
N ARG A 28 -5.05 4.65 5.93
CA ARG A 28 -5.99 3.78 5.22
C ARG A 28 -6.15 4.25 3.79
N PHE A 29 -6.09 3.29 2.87
CA PHE A 29 -6.28 3.44 1.44
C PHE A 29 -7.55 2.70 1.05
N GLU A 30 -8.43 3.38 0.31
CA GLU A 30 -9.68 2.82 -0.17
C GLU A 30 -9.88 3.19 -1.64
N ARG A 31 -10.15 2.18 -2.49
CA ARG A 31 -10.58 2.35 -3.89
C ARG A 31 -11.36 1.12 -4.36
N ASP A 32 -12.58 1.32 -4.84
CA ASP A 32 -13.43 0.27 -5.40
C ASP A 32 -13.46 -0.99 -4.51
N GLN A 33 -12.86 -2.10 -4.96
CA GLN A 33 -12.78 -3.38 -4.24
C GLN A 33 -11.47 -3.57 -3.46
N THR A 34 -10.59 -2.57 -3.46
CA THR A 34 -9.27 -2.60 -2.82
C THR A 34 -9.26 -1.68 -1.62
N SER A 35 -8.97 -2.24 -0.45
CA SER A 35 -8.68 -1.46 0.75
C SER A 35 -7.53 -2.08 1.53
N PHE A 36 -6.66 -1.24 2.09
CA PHE A 36 -5.55 -1.67 2.92
C PHE A 36 -5.11 -0.56 3.86
N THR A 37 -4.33 -0.93 4.87
CA THR A 37 -3.75 0.01 5.83
C THR A 37 -2.25 -0.13 5.85
N LEU A 38 -1.54 0.99 5.97
CA LEU A 38 -0.09 1.01 6.12
C LEU A 38 0.30 1.85 7.34
N PRO A 39 0.97 1.26 8.34
CA PRO A 39 1.55 2.02 9.44
C PRO A 39 2.87 2.66 9.01
N ILE A 40 3.07 3.91 9.41
CA ILE A 40 4.36 4.62 9.38
C ILE A 40 4.80 4.83 10.81
N PHE A 41 6.00 4.37 11.13
CA PHE A 41 6.59 4.49 12.46
C PHE A 41 7.54 5.69 12.50
N LEU A 42 7.43 6.49 13.56
CA LEU A 42 8.23 7.68 13.82
C LEU A 42 8.75 7.67 15.26
N ASN A 43 9.81 8.43 15.49
CA ASN A 43 10.29 8.75 16.82
C ASN A 43 9.60 10.04 17.31
N SER A 44 8.79 9.93 18.37
CA SER A 44 8.05 11.07 18.95
C SER A 44 8.95 12.16 19.53
N ARG A 45 10.24 11.87 19.78
CA ARG A 45 11.19 12.85 20.32
C ARG A 45 11.76 13.80 19.28
N GLU A 46 11.61 13.47 18.00
CA GLU A 46 12.21 14.23 16.89
C GLU A 46 11.27 15.29 16.32
N PHE A 47 9.96 15.15 16.52
CA PHE A 47 8.95 15.96 15.84
C PHE A 47 7.76 16.26 16.78
N ASP A 48 7.17 17.43 16.65
CA ASP A 48 5.92 17.74 17.35
C ASP A 48 4.68 17.11 16.68
N ASP A 49 3.53 17.13 17.36
CA ASP A 49 2.26 16.55 16.87
C ASP A 49 1.84 17.05 15.49
N THR A 50 2.15 18.32 15.17
CA THR A 50 1.78 18.94 13.88
C THR A 50 2.75 18.53 12.78
N GLU A 51 4.03 18.38 13.11
CA GLU A 51 5.10 17.94 12.21
C GLU A 51 5.00 16.44 11.90
N MET A 52 4.63 15.61 12.88
CA MET A 52 4.57 14.16 12.73
C MET A 52 3.66 13.71 11.57
N VAL A 53 2.51 14.36 11.38
CA VAL A 53 1.63 14.03 10.25
C VAL A 53 2.28 14.37 8.91
N LYS A 54 3.04 15.46 8.83
CA LYS A 54 3.75 15.87 7.60
C LYS A 54 4.90 14.90 7.29
N VAL A 55 5.70 14.56 8.30
CA VAL A 55 6.81 13.61 8.18
C VAL A 55 6.30 12.23 7.79
N ALA A 56 5.22 11.75 8.41
CA ALA A 56 4.62 10.48 8.08
C ALA A 56 4.10 10.43 6.63
N ARG A 57 3.49 11.51 6.14
CA ARG A 57 3.08 11.64 4.73
C ARG A 57 4.28 11.62 3.78
N SER A 58 5.39 12.27 4.14
CA SER A 58 6.62 12.25 3.33
C SER A 58 7.19 10.84 3.26
N LYS A 59 7.37 10.15 4.39
CA LYS A 59 7.84 8.76 4.41
C LYS A 59 6.92 7.82 3.63
N LEU A 60 5.61 8.04 3.71
CA LEU A 60 4.63 7.28 2.94
C LEU A 60 4.85 7.44 1.43
N HIS A 61 5.12 8.66 0.97
CA HIS A 61 5.45 8.93 -0.43
C HIS A 61 6.70 8.15 -0.86
N ASP A 62 7.78 8.19 -0.07
CA ASP A 62 9.03 7.50 -0.38
C ASP A 62 8.85 5.97 -0.46
N VAL A 63 8.04 5.39 0.44
CA VAL A 63 7.69 3.97 0.39
C VAL A 63 6.97 3.62 -0.91
N PHE A 64 6.01 4.43 -1.35
CA PHE A 64 5.30 4.18 -2.59
C PHE A 64 6.18 4.36 -3.83
N GLU A 65 7.10 5.32 -3.84
CA GLU A 65 8.06 5.48 -4.94
C GLU A 65 8.95 4.23 -5.08
N GLN A 66 9.44 3.71 -3.94
CA GLN A 66 10.24 2.49 -3.92
C GLN A 66 9.44 1.26 -4.36
N LEU A 67 8.20 1.12 -3.86
CA LEU A 67 7.32 0.02 -4.26
C LEU A 67 6.96 0.10 -5.75
N PHE A 68 6.66 1.29 -6.25
CA PHE A 68 6.36 1.52 -7.66
C PHE A 68 7.52 1.06 -8.55
N THR A 69 8.74 1.48 -8.20
CA THR A 69 9.95 1.06 -8.91
C THR A 69 10.13 -0.46 -8.90
N GLN A 70 9.88 -1.12 -7.77
CA GLN A 70 10.00 -2.58 -7.66
C GLN A 70 8.91 -3.36 -8.39
N CYS A 71 7.73 -2.76 -8.57
CA CYS A 71 6.57 -3.41 -9.18
C CYS A 71 6.43 -3.10 -10.68
N GLU A 72 7.31 -2.28 -11.26
CA GLU A 72 7.23 -1.87 -12.67
C GLU A 72 7.14 -3.08 -13.61
N ASP A 73 7.91 -4.13 -13.32
CA ASP A 73 7.96 -5.37 -14.11
C ASP A 73 6.84 -6.37 -13.79
N TRP A 74 5.98 -6.10 -12.79
CA TRP A 74 4.93 -7.04 -12.39
C TRP A 74 3.68 -6.93 -13.26
N GLN A 75 3.61 -5.90 -14.11
CA GLN A 75 2.49 -5.73 -15.01
C GLN A 75 2.56 -6.73 -16.16
N LEU A 76 1.62 -7.68 -16.17
CA LEU A 76 1.45 -8.60 -17.29
C LEU A 76 1.31 -7.84 -18.61
N SER A 77 2.11 -8.23 -19.58
CA SER A 77 2.03 -7.80 -20.97
C SER A 77 0.70 -8.23 -21.61
N ASP A 78 0.33 -7.58 -22.71
CA ASP A 78 -0.87 -7.98 -23.46
C ASP A 78 -0.79 -9.41 -24.00
N ALA A 79 0.42 -9.94 -24.20
CA ALA A 79 0.63 -11.32 -24.61
C ALA A 79 0.29 -12.28 -23.46
N GLU A 80 0.84 -12.05 -22.26
CA GLU A 80 0.58 -12.87 -21.08
C GLU A 80 -0.90 -12.83 -20.67
N ARG A 81 -1.52 -11.66 -20.74
CA ARG A 81 -2.98 -11.52 -20.48
C ARG A 81 -3.81 -12.35 -21.47
N ARG A 82 -3.44 -12.33 -22.76
CA ARG A 82 -4.13 -13.12 -23.80
C ARG A 82 -3.92 -14.61 -23.60
N GLU A 83 -2.74 -15.03 -23.17
CA GLU A 83 -2.45 -16.42 -22.85
C GLU A 83 -3.27 -16.92 -21.66
N LEU A 84 -3.29 -16.15 -20.56
CA LEU A 84 -4.12 -16.47 -19.39
C LEU A 84 -5.61 -16.55 -19.73
N ALA A 85 -6.10 -15.65 -20.60
CA ALA A 85 -7.48 -15.68 -21.05
C ALA A 85 -7.81 -16.97 -21.84
N ARG A 86 -6.86 -17.48 -22.64
CA ARG A 86 -7.01 -18.75 -23.38
C ARG A 86 -7.00 -19.95 -22.45
N LEU A 87 -6.16 -19.95 -21.41
CA LEU A 87 -6.11 -21.02 -20.42
C LEU A 87 -7.38 -21.10 -19.56
N ASN A 88 -8.02 -19.96 -19.30
CA ASN A 88 -9.29 -19.90 -18.56
C ASN A 88 -10.51 -20.36 -19.37
N VAL A 89 -10.35 -20.66 -20.67
CA VAL A 89 -11.38 -21.35 -21.44
C VAL A 89 -11.34 -22.82 -21.02
N ARG A 90 -12.03 -23.13 -19.91
CA ARG A 90 -12.35 -24.52 -19.55
C ARG A 90 -12.98 -25.17 -20.80
N PRO A 91 -12.55 -26.37 -21.22
CA PRO A 91 -13.31 -27.10 -22.21
C PRO A 91 -14.71 -27.30 -21.63
N GLU A 92 -15.74 -26.86 -22.36
CA GLU A 92 -17.11 -27.27 -22.10
C GLU A 92 -17.08 -28.80 -22.09
N ALA A 93 -17.26 -29.39 -20.91
CA ALA A 93 -17.43 -30.83 -20.81
C ALA A 93 -18.58 -31.19 -21.75
N PRO A 94 -18.42 -32.16 -22.67
CA PRO A 94 -19.54 -32.59 -23.50
C PRO A 94 -20.60 -33.12 -22.55
N ILE A 95 -21.77 -32.48 -22.55
CA ILE A 95 -22.94 -32.96 -21.82
C ILE A 95 -23.38 -34.25 -22.52
N PRO A 96 -23.45 -35.39 -21.81
CA PRO A 96 -23.79 -36.70 -22.39
C PRO A 96 -25.25 -36.81 -22.86
#